data_AF-A0A381T0N9-F1
#
_entry.id   AF-A0A381T0N9-F1
#
_cell.length_a   1.000
_cell.length_b   1.000
_cell.length_c   1.000
_cell.angle_alpha   90.00
_cell.angle_beta   90.00
_cell.angle_gamma   90.00
#
_symmetry.space_group_name_H-M   'P 1'
#
loop_
_entity.id
_entity.type
_entity.pdbx_description
1 polymer ?
#
loop_
_entity_poly.entity_id
_entity_poly.type
_entity_poly.pdbx_seq_one_letter_code
_entity_poly.pdbx_strand_id
1 'polypeptide(L)'
;MIKFMFESLGNPSRIQFAVYCLSGITVLFVFKAIYLSIVNFILARYTWSLRERICRDLVKLYVSSDHQNYLSKNPIQMVTYLTNDPNGVTSVSGAFITLICDIVFLCAVVALLIRTDPLIAAGGMLLIVVGAGVFLKFILKKSKVWSQLALRGEHERRRHATYTIQGLKELRIVAKEFYFADKFLKASKDNASAVANFDFIERLTRPWLETVAVVGLLGLSLSFMAVGRTFESLLPVLVLMAAIGLRSLPAITRVLNAIQRIGQMAP
;
A
#
# COMPACT_ATOMS: atom_id res chain seq x y z
N MET A 1 -10.04 17.09 33.12
CA MET A 1 -8.66 16.57 32.96
C MET A 1 -7.61 17.68 33.08
N ILE A 2 -7.70 18.79 32.32
CA ILE A 2 -6.72 19.90 32.39
C ILE A 2 -6.70 20.60 33.76
N LYS A 3 -7.85 20.85 34.40
CA LYS A 3 -7.92 21.42 35.77
C LYS A 3 -7.27 20.51 36.84
N PHE A 4 -7.38 19.19 36.70
CA PHE A 4 -6.82 18.23 37.65
C PHE A 4 -5.28 18.13 37.54
N MET A 5 -4.74 18.28 36.32
CA MET A 5 -3.29 18.42 36.13
C MET A 5 -2.76 19.77 36.62
N PHE A 6 -3.59 20.82 36.58
CA PHE A 6 -3.24 22.17 37.04
C PHE A 6 -3.16 22.26 38.57
N GLU A 7 -4.06 21.57 39.29
CA GLU A 7 -4.07 21.50 40.75
C GLU A 7 -2.96 20.59 41.31
N SER A 8 -2.66 19.46 40.68
CA SER A 8 -1.57 18.56 41.14
C SER A 8 -0.15 19.11 40.90
N LEU A 9 0.01 20.14 40.06
CA LEU A 9 1.32 20.74 39.77
C LEU A 9 1.61 22.04 40.53
N GLY A 10 0.73 22.47 41.44
CA GLY A 10 1.04 23.58 42.36
C GLY A 10 1.07 24.96 41.70
N ASN A 11 0.18 25.22 40.73
CA ASN A 11 -0.01 26.54 40.11
C ASN A 11 1.23 27.10 39.35
N PRO A 12 1.79 26.35 38.38
CA PRO A 12 2.99 26.77 37.64
C PRO A 12 2.72 27.98 36.72
N SER A 13 3.74 28.81 36.51
CA SER A 13 3.70 29.92 35.52
C SER A 13 3.32 29.38 34.13
N ARG A 14 2.63 30.19 33.29
CA ARG A 14 2.16 29.78 31.95
C ARG A 14 3.25 29.10 31.10
N ILE A 15 4.51 29.55 31.26
CA ILE A 15 5.68 28.99 30.58
C ILE A 15 6.03 27.61 31.12
N GLN A 16 6.03 27.40 32.45
CA GLN A 16 6.31 26.10 33.06
C GLN A 16 5.23 25.07 32.70
N PHE A 17 3.95 25.45 32.68
CA PHE A 17 2.87 24.57 32.20
C PHE A 17 3.06 24.18 30.73
N ALA A 18 3.45 25.13 29.86
CA ALA A 18 3.75 24.85 28.47
C ALA A 18 4.94 23.88 28.32
N VAL A 19 6.01 24.06 29.11
CA VAL A 19 7.19 23.17 29.12
C VAL A 19 6.80 21.75 29.55
N TYR A 20 5.96 21.59 30.58
CA TYR A 20 5.48 20.27 30.99
C TYR A 20 4.65 19.60 29.89
N CYS A 21 3.70 20.32 29.28
CA CYS A 21 2.91 19.80 28.17
C CYS A 21 3.79 19.39 26.98
N LEU A 22 4.75 20.23 26.57
CA LEU A 22 5.67 19.93 25.47
C LEU A 22 6.54 18.73 25.78
N SER A 23 7.13 18.65 26.98
CA SER A 23 7.94 17.51 27.40
C SER A 23 7.14 16.20 27.42
N GLY A 24 5.89 16.25 27.90
CA GLY A 24 4.98 15.10 27.88
C GLY A 24 4.67 14.62 26.45
N ILE A 25 4.40 15.55 25.53
CA ILE A 25 4.20 15.24 24.10
C ILE A 25 5.47 14.60 23.52
N THR A 26 6.66 15.13 23.81
CA THR A 26 7.92 14.56 23.33
C THR A 26 8.10 13.11 23.81
N VAL A 27 7.91 12.84 25.10
CA VAL A 27 8.01 11.48 25.66
C VAL A 27 7.02 10.53 25.00
N LEU A 28 5.77 10.98 24.79
CA LEU A 28 4.75 10.20 24.09
C LEU A 28 5.18 9.85 22.66
N PHE A 29 5.74 10.81 21.91
CA PHE A 29 6.23 10.58 20.55
C PHE A 29 7.44 9.64 20.51
N VAL A 30 8.35 9.72 21.48
CA VAL A 30 9.47 8.77 21.61
C VAL A 30 8.94 7.37 21.88
N PHE A 31 8.01 7.21 22.83
CA PHE A 31 7.40 5.91 23.13
C PHE A 31 6.66 5.33 21.91
N LYS A 32 5.89 6.17 21.20
CA LYS A 32 5.23 5.80 19.95
C LYS A 32 6.24 5.32 18.90
N ALA A 33 7.37 6.00 18.74
CA ALA A 33 8.41 5.62 17.79
C ALA A 33 9.02 4.25 18.13
N ILE A 34 9.35 4.03 19.40
CA ILE A 34 9.89 2.74 19.88
C ILE A 34 8.87 1.62 19.65
N TYR A 35 7.61 1.83 20.04
CA TYR A 35 6.53 0.88 19.83
C TYR A 35 6.36 0.53 18.35
N LEU A 36 6.29 1.54 17.47
CA LEU A 36 6.15 1.30 16.02
C LEU A 36 7.35 0.53 15.46
N SER A 37 8.56 0.83 15.91
CA SER A 37 9.77 0.12 15.48
C SER A 37 9.73 -1.36 15.87
N ILE A 38 9.29 -1.69 17.09
CA ILE A 38 9.12 -3.07 17.55
C ILE A 38 8.06 -3.80 16.72
N VAL A 39 6.90 -3.17 16.51
CA VAL A 39 5.82 -3.76 15.69
C VAL A 39 6.31 -4.05 14.27
N ASN A 40 7.00 -3.09 13.63
CA ASN A 40 7.54 -3.28 12.29
C ASN A 40 8.61 -4.38 12.24
N PHE A 41 9.43 -4.50 13.28
CA PHE A 41 10.42 -5.57 13.38
C PHE A 41 9.77 -6.97 13.49
N ILE A 42 8.75 -7.10 14.34
CA ILE A 42 7.99 -8.36 14.51
C ILE A 42 7.28 -8.70 13.20
N LEU A 43 6.62 -7.72 12.57
CA LEU A 43 5.93 -7.91 11.29
C LEU A 43 6.89 -8.39 10.21
N ALA A 44 8.07 -7.76 10.09
CA ALA A 44 9.09 -8.19 9.14
C ALA A 44 9.53 -9.63 9.40
N ARG A 45 9.88 -9.98 10.65
CA ARG A 45 10.27 -11.35 11.03
C ARG A 45 9.18 -12.36 10.70
N TYR A 46 7.92 -12.05 11.02
CA TYR A 46 6.78 -12.89 10.73
C TYR A 46 6.62 -13.12 9.23
N THR A 47 6.59 -12.04 8.44
CA THR A 47 6.47 -12.09 6.98
C THR A 47 7.57 -12.95 6.34
N TRP A 48 8.83 -12.78 6.74
CA TRP A 48 9.94 -13.59 6.24
C TRP A 48 9.86 -15.07 6.67
N SER A 49 9.42 -15.35 7.89
CA SER A 49 9.22 -16.72 8.36
C SER A 49 8.07 -17.43 7.64
N LEU A 50 7.00 -16.71 7.31
CA LEU A 50 5.88 -17.24 6.54
C LEU A 50 6.33 -17.59 5.12
N ARG A 51 7.16 -16.74 4.50
CA ARG A 51 7.75 -17.03 3.18
C ARG A 51 8.53 -18.35 3.19
N GLU A 52 9.37 -18.54 4.19
CA GLU A 52 10.22 -19.73 4.30
C GLU A 52 9.37 -21.00 4.44
N ARG A 53 8.31 -20.97 5.26
CA ARG A 53 7.36 -22.07 5.40
C ARG A 53 6.65 -22.40 4.07
N ILE A 54 6.13 -21.39 3.38
CA ILE A 54 5.45 -21.59 2.09
C ILE A 54 6.41 -22.20 1.06
N CYS A 55 7.64 -21.67 0.93
CA CYS A 55 8.65 -22.24 0.04
C CYS A 55 8.95 -23.70 0.40
N ARG A 56 9.15 -24.00 1.68
CA ARG A 56 9.45 -25.36 2.17
C ARG A 56 8.32 -26.34 1.84
N ASP A 57 7.07 -25.95 2.06
CA ASP A 57 5.90 -26.79 1.82
C ASP A 57 5.66 -27.01 0.31
N LEU A 58 5.86 -25.96 -0.51
CA LEU A 58 5.80 -26.09 -1.97
C LEU A 58 6.87 -27.04 -2.49
N VAL A 59 8.13 -26.91 -2.06
CA VAL A 59 9.21 -27.83 -2.46
C VAL A 59 8.86 -29.27 -2.10
N LYS A 60 8.39 -29.52 -0.87
CA LYS A 60 7.98 -30.86 -0.44
C LYS A 60 6.87 -31.42 -1.32
N LEU A 61 5.83 -30.63 -1.59
CA LEU A 61 4.71 -31.02 -2.44
C LEU A 61 5.16 -31.39 -3.87
N TYR A 62 6.02 -30.58 -4.48
CA TYR A 62 6.53 -30.85 -5.83
C TYR A 62 7.43 -32.09 -5.87
N VAL A 63 8.27 -32.31 -4.84
CA VAL A 63 9.14 -33.49 -4.76
C VAL A 63 8.35 -34.77 -4.46
N SER A 64 7.28 -34.70 -3.68
CA SER A 64 6.44 -35.86 -3.32
C SER A 64 5.34 -36.17 -4.35
N SER A 65 5.16 -35.34 -5.38
CA SER A 65 4.09 -35.55 -6.37
C SER A 65 4.38 -36.70 -7.33
N ASP A 66 3.34 -37.49 -7.65
CA ASP A 66 3.43 -38.65 -8.53
C ASP A 66 3.95 -38.27 -9.93
N HIS A 67 4.79 -39.12 -10.51
CA HIS A 67 5.63 -38.82 -11.67
C HIS A 67 4.79 -38.43 -12.92
N GLN A 68 3.57 -38.95 -13.03
CA GLN A 68 2.64 -38.65 -14.12
C GLN A 68 2.12 -37.21 -14.11
N ASN A 69 1.97 -36.58 -12.93
CA ASN A 69 1.55 -35.18 -12.80
C ASN A 69 2.70 -34.18 -13.03
N TYR A 70 3.94 -34.64 -12.94
CA TYR A 70 5.13 -33.83 -13.16
C TYR A 70 5.40 -33.62 -14.66
N LEU A 71 5.15 -34.63 -15.49
CA LEU A 71 5.36 -34.61 -16.95
C LEU A 71 4.41 -33.68 -17.72
N SER A 72 3.24 -33.35 -17.17
CA SER A 72 2.24 -32.50 -17.82
C SER A 72 2.42 -31.00 -17.54
N LYS A 73 3.31 -30.63 -16.61
CA LYS A 73 3.51 -29.24 -16.17
C LYS A 73 4.79 -28.65 -16.71
N ASN A 74 4.73 -27.40 -17.15
CA ASN A 74 5.90 -26.70 -17.67
C ASN A 74 6.90 -26.41 -16.53
N PRO A 75 8.14 -26.92 -16.57
CA PRO A 75 9.13 -26.72 -15.51
C PRO A 75 9.47 -25.24 -15.28
N ILE A 76 9.33 -24.39 -16.31
CA ILE A 76 9.52 -22.93 -16.23
C ILE A 76 8.44 -22.29 -15.34
N GLN A 77 7.21 -22.79 -15.43
CA GLN A 77 6.11 -22.33 -14.59
C GLN A 77 6.32 -22.77 -13.14
N MET A 78 6.76 -24.02 -12.89
CA MET A 78 7.06 -24.49 -11.54
C MET A 78 8.15 -23.65 -10.84
N VAL A 79 9.28 -23.40 -11.51
CA VAL A 79 10.35 -22.54 -10.95
C VAL A 79 9.82 -21.13 -10.67
N THR A 80 8.97 -20.60 -11.56
CA THR A 80 8.34 -19.30 -11.37
C THR A 80 7.45 -19.24 -10.12
N TYR A 81 6.61 -20.26 -9.90
CA TYR A 81 5.76 -20.35 -8.71
C TYR A 81 6.57 -20.52 -7.42
N LEU A 82 7.70 -21.22 -7.46
CA LEU A 82 8.59 -21.36 -6.30
C LEU A 82 9.35 -20.07 -5.95
N THR A 83 9.73 -19.25 -6.93
CA THR A 83 10.56 -18.06 -6.68
C THR A 83 9.77 -16.76 -6.54
N ASN A 84 8.65 -16.59 -7.27
CA ASN A 84 7.94 -15.31 -7.34
C ASN A 84 6.66 -15.25 -6.49
N ASP A 85 5.85 -16.30 -6.45
CA ASP A 85 4.58 -16.27 -5.71
C ASP A 85 4.75 -16.07 -4.19
N PRO A 86 5.78 -16.64 -3.53
CA PRO A 86 5.99 -16.41 -2.11
C PRO A 86 6.29 -14.94 -1.77
N ASN A 87 6.97 -14.20 -2.66
CA ASN A 87 7.19 -12.75 -2.49
C ASN A 87 5.88 -11.97 -2.55
N GLY A 88 4.96 -12.45 -3.38
CA GLY A 88 3.65 -11.88 -3.54
C GLY A 88 2.76 -12.04 -2.33
N VAL A 89 2.57 -13.29 -1.89
CA VAL A 89 1.76 -13.62 -0.72
C VAL A 89 2.24 -12.88 0.52
N THR A 90 3.56 -12.79 0.72
CA THR A 90 4.15 -12.12 1.88
C THR A 90 4.02 -10.60 1.86
N SER A 91 4.12 -9.97 0.68
CA SER A 91 3.86 -8.54 0.52
C SER A 91 2.39 -8.20 0.85
N VAL A 92 1.47 -9.10 0.48
CA VAL A 92 0.04 -8.94 0.70
C VAL A 92 -0.34 -9.10 2.16
N SER A 93 0.21 -10.10 2.86
CA SER A 93 -0.02 -10.27 4.29
C SER A 93 0.44 -9.05 5.09
N GLY A 94 1.61 -8.48 4.77
CA GLY A 94 2.11 -7.27 5.41
C GLY A 94 1.22 -6.05 5.15
N ALA A 95 0.73 -5.90 3.92
CA ALA A 95 -0.20 -4.84 3.57
C ALA A 95 -1.55 -4.98 4.30
N PHE A 96 -2.06 -6.20 4.47
CA PHE A 96 -3.32 -6.47 5.16
C PHE A 96 -3.26 -6.12 6.66
N ILE A 97 -2.18 -6.49 7.35
CA ILE A 97 -1.98 -6.15 8.76
C ILE A 97 -1.90 -4.63 8.93
N THR A 98 -1.15 -3.96 8.05
CA THR A 98 -1.01 -2.50 8.07
C THR A 98 -2.35 -1.80 7.80
N LEU A 99 -3.15 -2.33 6.86
CA LEU A 99 -4.50 -1.86 6.54
C LEU A 99 -5.40 -1.89 7.78
N ILE A 100 -5.40 -3.00 8.52
CA ILE A 100 -6.20 -3.12 9.77
C ILE A 100 -5.78 -2.04 10.77
N CYS A 101 -4.48 -1.84 10.99
CA CYS A 101 -3.99 -0.79 11.89
C CYS A 101 -4.45 0.61 11.46
N ASP A 102 -4.44 0.88 10.15
CA ASP A 102 -4.87 2.17 9.60
C ASP A 102 -6.39 2.36 9.70
N ILE A 103 -7.20 1.31 9.51
CA ILE A 103 -8.66 1.35 9.76
C ILE A 103 -8.95 1.64 11.22
N VAL A 104 -8.31 0.94 12.16
CA VAL A 104 -8.51 1.16 13.59
C VAL A 104 -8.15 2.59 13.98
N PHE A 105 -7.05 3.12 13.44
CA PHE A 105 -6.66 4.52 13.64
C PHE A 105 -7.70 5.49 13.08
N LEU A 106 -8.19 5.25 11.85
CA LEU A 106 -9.22 6.07 11.22
C LEU A 106 -10.52 6.06 12.04
N CYS A 107 -10.96 4.89 12.51
CA CYS A 107 -12.13 4.77 13.39
C CYS A 107 -11.96 5.54 14.70
N ALA A 108 -10.80 5.44 15.36
CA ALA A 108 -10.52 6.17 16.60
C ALA A 108 -10.56 7.69 16.40
N VAL A 109 -9.96 8.15 15.30
CA VAL A 109 -9.97 9.54 14.88
C VAL A 109 -11.40 10.03 14.62
N VAL A 110 -12.18 9.27 13.84
CA VAL A 110 -13.55 9.61 13.50
C VAL A 110 -14.41 9.71 14.76
N ALA A 111 -14.26 8.76 15.69
CA ALA A 111 -14.95 8.79 16.97
C ALA A 111 -14.61 10.05 17.78
N LEU A 112 -13.34 10.48 17.77
CA LEU A 112 -12.91 11.73 18.40
C LEU A 112 -13.56 12.94 17.71
N LEU A 113 -13.56 12.96 16.38
CA LEU A 113 -14.11 14.05 15.58
C LEU A 113 -15.62 14.22 15.79
N ILE A 114 -16.37 13.10 15.82
CA ILE A 114 -17.81 13.08 16.13
C ILE A 114 -18.08 13.62 17.53
N ARG A 115 -17.23 13.28 18.51
CA ARG A 115 -17.35 13.79 19.88
C ARG A 115 -17.06 15.29 19.98
N THR A 116 -16.18 15.83 19.14
CA THR A 116 -15.86 17.27 19.15
C THR A 116 -16.87 18.12 18.39
N ASP A 117 -17.25 17.72 17.17
CA ASP A 117 -18.25 18.45 16.38
C ASP A 117 -18.89 17.51 15.31
N PRO A 118 -20.12 17.03 15.55
CA PRO A 118 -20.79 16.06 14.68
C PRO A 118 -21.01 16.54 13.24
N LEU A 119 -21.27 17.84 13.05
CA LEU A 119 -21.49 18.43 11.72
C LEU A 119 -20.22 18.40 10.87
N ILE A 120 -19.07 18.65 11.50
CA ILE A 120 -17.75 18.59 10.86
C ILE A 120 -17.42 17.16 10.49
N ALA A 121 -17.65 16.24 11.42
CA ALA A 121 -17.38 14.84 11.19
C ALA A 121 -18.19 14.29 10.01
N ALA A 122 -19.47 14.65 9.91
CA ALA A 122 -20.33 14.27 8.80
C ALA A 122 -19.84 14.87 7.46
N GLY A 123 -19.59 16.18 7.41
CA GLY A 123 -19.14 16.86 6.18
C GLY A 123 -17.76 16.39 5.70
N GLY A 124 -16.81 16.26 6.62
CA GLY A 124 -15.46 15.79 6.31
C GLY A 124 -15.42 14.31 5.92
N MET A 125 -16.19 13.46 6.59
CA MET A 125 -16.29 12.06 6.21
C MET A 125 -16.92 11.89 4.83
N LEU A 126 -17.97 12.66 4.52
CA LEU A 126 -18.62 12.59 3.20
C LEU A 126 -17.65 12.99 2.09
N LEU A 127 -16.90 14.09 2.27
CA LEU A 127 -15.90 14.53 1.28
C LEU A 127 -14.78 13.51 1.08
N ILE A 128 -14.26 12.92 2.16
CA ILE A 128 -13.20 11.90 2.08
C ILE A 128 -13.73 10.63 1.41
N VAL A 129 -14.90 10.13 1.82
CA VAL A 129 -15.45 8.87 1.30
C VAL A 129 -15.85 9.01 -0.17
N VAL A 130 -16.51 10.11 -0.55
CA VAL A 130 -16.93 10.34 -1.93
C VAL A 130 -15.71 10.63 -2.83
N GLY A 131 -14.83 11.54 -2.39
CA GLY A 131 -13.63 11.92 -3.13
C GLY A 131 -12.68 10.75 -3.34
N ALA A 132 -12.38 10.00 -2.28
CA ALA A 132 -11.57 8.79 -2.38
C ALA A 132 -12.29 7.69 -3.17
N GLY A 133 -13.59 7.44 -2.91
CA GLY A 133 -14.34 6.36 -3.55
C GLY A 133 -14.41 6.47 -5.08
N VAL A 134 -14.70 7.67 -5.60
CA VAL A 134 -14.74 7.92 -7.05
C VAL A 134 -13.36 7.73 -7.69
N PHE A 135 -12.33 8.29 -7.05
CA PHE A 135 -10.95 8.18 -7.52
C PHE A 135 -10.44 6.73 -7.50
N LEU A 136 -10.70 6.01 -6.41
CA LEU A 136 -10.36 4.60 -6.23
C LEU A 136 -10.97 3.72 -7.31
N LYS A 137 -12.26 3.93 -7.63
CA LYS A 137 -12.96 3.14 -8.66
C LYS A 137 -12.32 3.30 -10.03
N PHE A 138 -11.90 4.52 -10.38
CA PHE A 138 -11.27 4.80 -11.67
C PHE A 138 -9.88 4.16 -11.78
N ILE A 139 -9.05 4.30 -10.75
CA ILE A 139 -7.69 3.76 -10.72
C ILE A 139 -7.67 2.24 -10.65
N LEU A 140 -8.52 1.62 -9.82
CA LEU A 140 -8.58 0.16 -9.73
C LEU A 140 -8.94 -0.47 -11.08
N LYS A 141 -9.87 0.14 -11.83
CA LYS A 141 -10.27 -0.35 -13.15
C LYS A 141 -9.11 -0.27 -14.15
N LYS A 142 -8.41 0.87 -14.22
CA LYS A 142 -7.28 1.05 -15.14
C LYS A 142 -6.08 0.19 -14.75
N SER A 143 -5.73 0.16 -13.47
CA SER A 143 -4.61 -0.62 -12.96
C SER A 143 -4.78 -2.11 -13.20
N LYS A 144 -6.00 -2.66 -13.05
CA LYS A 144 -6.28 -4.08 -13.36
C LYS A 144 -5.95 -4.45 -14.81
N VAL A 145 -6.28 -3.57 -15.76
CA VAL A 145 -6.00 -3.81 -17.19
C VAL A 145 -4.49 -3.84 -17.45
N TRP A 146 -3.75 -2.86 -16.95
CA TRP A 146 -2.29 -2.79 -17.15
C TRP A 146 -1.55 -3.90 -16.40
N SER A 147 -2.01 -4.28 -15.20
CA SER A 147 -1.54 -5.43 -14.45
C SER A 147 -1.62 -6.72 -15.26
N GLN A 148 -2.77 -6.98 -15.88
CA GLN A 148 -2.97 -8.19 -16.69
C GLN A 148 -2.10 -8.19 -17.97
N LEU A 149 -1.93 -7.03 -18.60
CA LEU A 149 -1.03 -6.87 -19.74
C LEU A 149 0.44 -7.11 -19.37
N ALA A 150 0.89 -6.54 -18.24
CA ALA A 150 2.24 -6.73 -17.72
C ALA A 150 2.51 -8.20 -17.38
N LEU A 151 1.55 -8.87 -16.73
CA LEU A 151 1.65 -10.30 -16.45
C LEU A 151 1.83 -11.15 -17.71
N ARG A 152 0.97 -10.94 -18.70
CA ARG A 152 1.02 -11.68 -19.97
C ARG A 152 2.35 -11.42 -20.70
N GLY A 153 2.80 -10.17 -20.72
CA GLY A 153 4.09 -9.78 -21.29
C GLY A 153 5.26 -10.48 -20.60
N GLU A 154 5.26 -10.52 -19.26
CA GLU A 154 6.31 -11.18 -18.48
C GLU A 154 6.31 -12.70 -18.68
N HIS A 155 5.14 -13.34 -18.79
CA HIS A 155 5.05 -14.76 -19.10
C HIS A 155 5.65 -15.11 -20.46
N GLU A 156 5.29 -14.38 -21.52
CA GLU A 156 5.86 -14.58 -22.86
C GLU A 156 7.36 -14.26 -22.90
N ARG A 157 7.79 -13.20 -22.19
CA ARG A 157 9.21 -12.83 -22.06
C ARG A 157 10.02 -13.95 -21.41
N ARG A 158 9.56 -14.51 -20.28
CA ARG A 158 10.23 -15.64 -19.60
C ARG A 158 10.25 -16.91 -20.46
N ARG A 159 9.14 -17.19 -21.15
CA ARG A 159 9.03 -18.33 -22.08
C ARG A 159 10.08 -18.24 -23.19
N HIS A 160 10.15 -17.10 -23.89
CA HIS A 160 11.12 -16.90 -24.96
C HIS A 160 12.55 -16.85 -24.45
N ALA A 161 12.82 -16.18 -23.31
CA ALA A 161 14.14 -16.19 -22.70
C ALA A 161 14.63 -17.62 -22.42
N THR A 162 13.74 -18.47 -21.91
CA THR A 162 14.10 -19.85 -21.61
C THR A 162 14.42 -20.64 -22.88
N TYR A 163 13.57 -20.57 -23.91
CA TYR A 163 13.85 -21.25 -25.18
C TYR A 163 15.13 -20.75 -25.86
N THR A 164 15.39 -19.44 -25.85
CA THR A 164 16.59 -18.86 -26.46
C THR A 164 17.86 -19.27 -25.72
N ILE A 165 17.85 -19.26 -24.38
CA ILE A 165 19.06 -19.50 -23.57
C ILE A 165 19.30 -21.01 -23.36
N GLN A 166 18.28 -21.77 -22.94
CA GLN A 166 18.44 -23.21 -22.70
C GLN A 166 18.55 -24.00 -24.01
N GLY A 167 17.81 -23.58 -25.05
CA GLY A 167 17.86 -24.19 -26.38
C GLY A 167 18.96 -23.63 -27.29
N LEU A 168 19.86 -22.77 -26.80
CA LEU A 168 20.81 -22.04 -27.65
C LEU A 168 21.65 -22.97 -28.55
N LYS A 169 22.08 -24.12 -28.02
CA LYS A 169 22.87 -25.11 -28.78
C LYS A 169 22.05 -25.71 -29.93
N GLU A 170 20.81 -26.11 -29.67
CA GLU A 170 19.90 -26.66 -30.67
C GLU A 170 19.51 -25.60 -31.71
N LEU A 171 19.25 -24.37 -31.27
CA LEU A 171 18.89 -23.26 -32.14
C LEU A 171 20.02 -22.87 -33.10
N ARG A 172 21.29 -22.95 -32.65
CA ARG A 172 22.46 -22.75 -33.51
C ARG A 172 22.59 -23.80 -34.61
N ILE A 173 22.26 -25.06 -34.30
CA ILE A 173 22.28 -26.14 -35.31
C ILE A 173 21.25 -25.87 -36.41
N VAL A 174 20.10 -25.27 -36.05
CA VAL A 174 19.00 -24.95 -36.98
C VAL A 174 19.12 -23.52 -37.56
N ALA A 175 20.13 -22.75 -37.17
CA ALA A 175 20.33 -21.34 -37.53
C ALA A 175 19.10 -20.44 -37.28
N LYS A 176 18.38 -20.68 -36.16
CA LYS A 176 17.15 -19.96 -35.77
C LYS A 176 17.29 -19.15 -34.47
N GLU A 177 18.49 -18.96 -33.95
CA GLU A 177 18.77 -18.20 -32.73
C GLU A 177 18.22 -16.77 -32.78
N PHE A 178 18.39 -16.07 -33.91
CA PHE A 178 17.92 -14.70 -34.07
C PHE A 178 16.39 -14.60 -34.11
N TYR A 179 15.70 -15.61 -34.65
CA TYR A 179 14.23 -15.64 -34.66
C TYR A 179 13.66 -15.67 -33.23
N PHE A 180 14.25 -16.47 -32.33
CA PHE A 180 13.80 -16.51 -30.94
C PHE A 180 14.30 -15.32 -30.12
N ALA A 181 15.47 -14.76 -30.45
CA ALA A 181 15.93 -13.50 -29.90
C ALA A 181 14.97 -12.34 -30.23
N ASP A 182 14.52 -12.24 -31.49
CA ASP A 182 13.55 -11.22 -31.91
C ASP A 182 12.20 -11.38 -31.22
N LYS A 183 11.72 -12.61 -31.03
CA LYS A 183 10.51 -12.87 -30.23
C LYS A 183 10.67 -12.42 -28.77
N PHE A 184 11.82 -12.70 -28.16
CA PHE A 184 12.11 -12.21 -26.81
C PHE A 184 12.14 -10.68 -26.76
N LEU A 185 12.80 -10.01 -27.71
CA LEU A 185 12.88 -8.56 -27.76
C LEU A 185 11.50 -7.92 -27.94
N LYS A 186 10.64 -8.50 -28.79
CA LYS A 186 9.26 -8.07 -28.96
C LYS A 186 8.45 -8.20 -27.67
N ALA A 187 8.47 -9.38 -27.04
CA ALA A 187 7.79 -9.61 -25.76
C ALA A 187 8.34 -8.70 -24.65
N SER A 188 9.64 -8.43 -24.64
CA SER A 188 10.27 -7.51 -23.70
C SER A 188 9.82 -6.06 -23.91
N LYS A 189 9.65 -5.62 -25.16
CA LYS A 189 9.14 -4.27 -25.48
C LYS A 189 7.67 -4.12 -25.06
N ASP A 190 6.84 -5.12 -25.34
CA ASP A 190 5.43 -5.13 -24.96
C ASP A 190 5.29 -5.11 -23.43
N ASN A 191 6.07 -5.96 -22.73
CA ASN A 191 6.14 -5.98 -21.27
C ASN A 191 6.60 -4.64 -20.68
N ALA A 192 7.67 -4.05 -21.23
CA ALA A 192 8.18 -2.76 -20.77
C ALA A 192 7.12 -1.65 -20.89
N SER A 193 6.35 -1.63 -21.97
CA SER A 193 5.27 -0.65 -22.16
C SER A 193 4.13 -0.85 -21.14
N ALA A 194 3.75 -2.10 -20.86
CA ALA A 194 2.70 -2.42 -19.89
C ALA A 194 3.13 -2.10 -18.45
N VAL A 195 4.36 -2.46 -18.08
CA VAL A 195 4.95 -2.15 -16.76
C VAL A 195 5.08 -0.64 -16.59
N ALA A 196 5.54 0.10 -17.60
CA ALA A 196 5.64 1.56 -17.52
C ALA A 196 4.29 2.23 -17.26
N ASN A 197 3.23 1.79 -17.93
CA ASN A 197 1.88 2.31 -17.72
C ASN A 197 1.32 1.93 -16.34
N PHE A 198 1.62 0.71 -15.86
CA PHE A 198 1.25 0.27 -14.52
C PHE A 198 1.95 1.11 -13.44
N ASP A 199 3.27 1.28 -13.53
CA ASP A 199 4.08 2.10 -12.64
C ASP A 199 3.63 3.56 -12.63
N PHE A 200 3.28 4.10 -13.80
CA PHE A 200 2.75 5.45 -13.92
C PHE A 200 1.47 5.62 -13.09
N ILE A 201 0.53 4.67 -13.17
CA ILE A 201 -0.71 4.71 -12.37
C ILE A 201 -0.43 4.57 -10.88
N GLU A 202 0.48 3.68 -10.49
CA GLU A 202 0.89 3.50 -9.08
C GLU A 202 1.44 4.83 -8.52
N ARG A 203 2.31 5.51 -9.27
CA ARG A 203 2.90 6.79 -8.88
C ARG A 203 1.91 7.94 -8.93
N LEU A 204 0.97 7.94 -9.87
CA LEU A 204 -0.06 8.98 -10.04
C LEU A 204 -1.10 8.95 -8.92
N THR A 205 -1.33 7.78 -8.32
CA THR A 205 -2.35 7.59 -7.28
C THR A 205 -2.15 8.52 -6.08
N ARG A 206 -0.91 8.67 -5.60
CA ARG A 206 -0.63 9.44 -4.38
C ARG A 206 -0.82 10.96 -4.54
N PRO A 207 -0.24 11.65 -5.55
CA PRO A 207 -0.42 13.09 -5.74
C PRO A 207 -1.88 13.50 -5.90
N TRP A 208 -2.70 12.70 -6.58
CA TRP A 208 -4.11 13.00 -6.73
C TRP A 208 -4.90 12.86 -5.43
N LEU A 209 -4.61 11.86 -4.61
CA LEU A 209 -5.24 11.76 -3.29
C LEU A 209 -4.82 12.94 -2.39
N GLU A 210 -3.57 13.40 -2.48
CA GLU A 210 -3.11 14.62 -1.80
C GLU A 210 -3.92 15.85 -2.26
N THR A 211 -4.12 16.01 -3.57
CA THR A 211 -4.97 17.08 -4.13
C THR A 211 -6.41 16.99 -3.63
N VAL A 212 -7.02 15.81 -3.62
CA VAL A 212 -8.38 15.60 -3.09
C VAL A 212 -8.47 15.97 -1.61
N ALA A 213 -7.45 15.61 -0.81
CA ALA A 213 -7.40 15.97 0.60
C ALA A 213 -7.29 17.49 0.80
N VAL A 214 -6.43 18.17 0.04
CA VAL A 214 -6.28 19.64 0.10
C VAL A 214 -7.56 20.36 -0.35
N VAL A 215 -8.15 19.94 -1.48
CA VAL A 215 -9.41 20.51 -1.98
C VAL A 215 -10.55 20.26 -0.99
N GLY A 216 -10.62 19.08 -0.38
CA GLY A 216 -11.61 18.78 0.66
C GLY A 216 -11.43 19.64 1.90
N LEU A 217 -10.19 19.86 2.34
CA LEU A 217 -9.88 20.71 3.48
C LEU A 217 -10.21 22.19 3.20
N LEU A 218 -9.89 22.69 2.00
CA LEU A 218 -10.26 24.03 1.56
C LEU A 218 -11.79 24.18 1.45
N GLY A 219 -12.48 23.20 0.88
CA GLY A 219 -13.95 23.19 0.78
C GLY A 219 -14.63 23.23 2.15
N LEU A 220 -14.11 22.48 3.13
CA LEU A 220 -14.56 22.55 4.52
C LEU A 220 -14.28 23.91 5.16
N SER A 221 -13.10 24.49 4.92
CA SER A 221 -12.78 25.81 5.46
C SER A 221 -13.73 26.90 4.94
N LEU A 222 -14.08 26.85 3.66
CA LEU A 222 -15.02 27.78 3.03
C LEU A 222 -16.45 27.60 3.56
N SER A 223 -16.91 26.36 3.73
CA SER A 223 -18.25 26.12 4.29
C SER A 223 -18.37 26.62 5.72
N PHE A 224 -17.29 26.56 6.50
CA PHE A 224 -17.22 27.12 7.84
C PHE A 224 -17.33 28.63 7.89
N MET A 225 -16.65 29.32 6.97
CA MET A 225 -16.75 30.77 6.85
C MET A 225 -18.18 31.18 6.45
N ALA A 226 -18.85 30.40 5.61
CA ALA A 226 -20.24 30.63 5.22
C ALA A 226 -21.24 30.49 6.38
N VAL A 227 -20.94 29.66 7.38
CA VAL A 227 -21.76 29.48 8.60
C VAL A 227 -21.43 30.54 9.67
N GLY A 228 -20.48 31.44 9.42
CA GLY A 228 -20.14 32.54 10.32
C GLY A 228 -19.30 32.14 11.54
N ARG A 229 -18.62 30.98 11.50
CA ARG A 229 -17.72 30.55 12.58
C ARG A 229 -16.39 31.32 12.54
N THR A 230 -15.81 31.61 13.70
CA THR A 230 -14.52 32.31 13.79
C THR A 230 -13.35 31.39 13.41
N PHE A 231 -12.32 31.96 12.81
CA PHE A 231 -11.11 31.22 12.38
C PHE A 231 -10.41 30.50 13.54
N GLU A 232 -10.42 31.06 14.75
CA GLU A 232 -9.83 30.43 15.94
C GLU A 232 -10.50 29.10 16.30
N SER A 233 -11.82 28.99 16.11
CA SER A 233 -12.56 27.74 16.34
C SER A 233 -12.28 26.68 15.28
N LEU A 234 -11.81 27.10 14.10
CA LEU A 234 -11.52 26.25 12.95
C LEU A 234 -10.13 25.60 13.05
N LEU A 235 -9.18 26.30 13.66
CA LEU A 235 -7.76 25.94 13.65
C LEU A 235 -7.49 24.53 14.22
N PRO A 236 -8.06 24.13 15.38
CA PRO A 236 -7.87 22.77 15.91
C PRO A 236 -8.44 21.69 14.99
N VAL A 237 -9.57 21.99 14.34
CA VAL A 237 -10.25 21.06 13.42
C VAL A 237 -9.45 20.88 12.14
N LEU A 238 -8.92 21.95 11.55
CA LEU A 238 -8.06 21.87 10.38
C LEU A 238 -6.78 21.09 10.68
N VAL A 239 -6.16 21.31 11.83
CA VAL A 239 -4.96 20.58 12.26
C VAL A 239 -5.27 19.09 12.42
N LEU A 240 -6.39 18.75 13.04
CA LEU A 240 -6.86 17.37 13.13
C LEU A 240 -7.10 16.78 11.74
N MET A 241 -7.90 17.41 10.88
CA MET A 241 -8.21 16.94 9.52
C MET A 241 -6.95 16.76 8.67
N ALA A 242 -6.02 17.71 8.72
CA ALA A 242 -4.73 17.62 8.02
C ALA A 242 -3.90 16.44 8.54
N ALA A 243 -3.79 16.26 9.86
CA ALA A 243 -3.08 15.13 10.44
C ALA A 243 -3.69 13.77 10.05
N ILE A 244 -5.02 13.72 9.94
CA ILE A 244 -5.76 12.52 9.51
C ILE A 244 -5.50 12.24 8.04
N GLY A 245 -5.61 13.25 7.18
CA GLY A 245 -5.32 13.15 5.74
C GLY A 245 -3.90 12.67 5.49
N LEU A 246 -2.90 13.32 6.10
CA LEU A 246 -1.48 12.94 5.97
C LEU A 246 -1.21 11.49 6.37
N ARG A 247 -2.02 10.92 7.26
CA ARG A 247 -1.89 9.52 7.69
C ARG A 247 -2.76 8.53 6.90
N SER A 248 -3.95 8.92 6.48
CA SER A 248 -4.84 8.06 5.69
C SER A 248 -4.35 7.90 4.24
N LEU A 249 -3.68 8.92 3.68
CA LEU A 249 -3.08 8.88 2.34
C LEU A 249 -2.07 7.72 2.15
N PRO A 250 -1.03 7.55 2.99
CA PRO A 250 -0.12 6.41 2.88
C PRO A 250 -0.82 5.07 3.12
N ALA A 251 -1.87 5.03 3.95
CA ALA A 251 -2.69 3.83 4.13
C ALA A 251 -3.37 3.42 2.83
N ILE A 252 -4.15 4.32 2.23
CA ILE A 252 -4.95 4.07 1.02
C ILE A 252 -4.04 3.68 -0.15
N THR A 253 -2.93 4.39 -0.32
CA THR A 253 -1.95 4.07 -1.38
C THR A 253 -1.32 2.69 -1.19
N ARG A 254 -0.95 2.31 0.04
CA ARG A 254 -0.45 0.95 0.32
C ARG A 254 -1.46 -0.14 0.00
N VAL A 255 -2.73 0.06 0.36
CA VAL A 255 -3.81 -0.90 0.06
C VAL A 255 -3.99 -1.05 -1.44
N LEU A 256 -4.03 0.07 -2.16
CA LEU A 256 -4.12 0.05 -3.62
C LEU A 256 -2.96 -0.72 -4.23
N ASN A 257 -1.72 -0.41 -3.84
CA ASN A 257 -0.55 -1.08 -4.39
C ASN A 257 -0.54 -2.58 -4.03
N ALA A 258 -1.03 -2.95 -2.85
CA ALA A 258 -1.17 -4.35 -2.46
C ALA A 258 -2.23 -5.08 -3.30
N ILE A 259 -3.43 -4.52 -3.47
CA ILE A 259 -4.50 -5.10 -4.31
C ILE A 259 -4.02 -5.23 -5.76
N GLN A 260 -3.31 -4.22 -6.26
CA GLN A 260 -2.76 -4.21 -7.60
C GLN A 260 -1.70 -5.31 -7.77
N ARG A 261 -0.83 -5.53 -6.77
CA ARG A 261 0.13 -6.64 -6.75
C ARG A 261 -0.54 -8.02 -6.65
N ILE A 262 -1.64 -8.17 -5.90
CA ILE A 262 -2.44 -9.42 -5.90
C ILE A 262 -3.00 -9.70 -7.29
N GLY A 263 -3.49 -8.66 -7.98
CA GLY A 263 -3.94 -8.76 -9.36
C GLY A 263 -2.85 -9.21 -10.34
N GLN A 264 -1.56 -9.08 -9.97
CA GLN A 264 -0.42 -9.62 -10.71
C GLN A 264 -0.09 -11.08 -10.35
N MET A 265 -0.78 -11.73 -9.42
CA MET A 265 -0.50 -13.12 -9.01
C MET A 265 -1.60 -14.09 -9.39
N ALA A 266 -2.83 -13.61 -9.60
CA ALA A 266 -3.95 -14.45 -10.04
C ALA A 266 -3.90 -14.63 -11.57
N PRO A 267 -3.86 -15.89 -12.08
CA PRO A 267 -3.92 -16.18 -13.51
C PRO A 267 -5.24 -15.73 -14.16
#